data_AF-A0A1B0BIV4-F1
#
_entry.id   AF-A0A1B0BIV4-F1
#
_cell.length_a   1.000
_cell.length_b   1.000
_cell.length_c   1.000
_cell.angle_alpha   90.00
_cell.angle_beta   90.00
_cell.angle_gamma   90.00
#
_symmetry.space_group_name_H-M   'P 1'
#
loop_
_entity.id
_entity.type
_entity.pdbx_description
1 polymer ?
#
loop_
_entity_poly.entity_id
_entity_poly.type
_entity_poly.pdbx_seq_one_letter_code
_entity_poly.pdbx_strand_id
1 'polypeptide(L)'
;MEFYCEYYRSSVAYKAAISMPIILQNGRRVFGPRKIANAAIPTHRCELYVARIPSQLDELGFLVWLHRIGQVYEFRLMMNSCISSRGYAYIRFTKEREALAGLEMLKHLFINGERLQVSPSEGKNRLFLSCIPRHIPISLLEESLKLYFPKMHRFAACRPVKEEMQGIGQEKVLNRGFAFVEFADHEDALEAKKRFTPCRVRMWGADLKVQWAKPKEEKSRGSMAYRDFSTNNNVKDDCCRLRLYCLANNWSIPVILYGRSFRSRNLQYGGILIKNIFSGLHSIIIVEINVTSMSDIHLLLCELAVQMIERHSAIPPYSYIIRACSNTKAELVHLLEQNDDLYRANLEAKFFSFTAIRELLVALQLIAAHNSKIVLNMYKRAFLTHNPVATFCLDSNHPLGQFYAILPKFRNNPKLNNDFNDMEINLLLKVKEDVNTTDSVIEIKTINEISVKRAIFKAENLFLKSQKIPKIKHLHYVDIEALISKECYDTQQYINSNPVWIAGQTYQDAVYN
;
A
#
# COMPACT_ATOMS: atom_id res chain seq x y z
N MET A 1 -2.22 8.49 -15.51
CA MET A 1 -1.65 9.57 -14.67
C MET A 1 -1.88 10.96 -15.28
N GLU A 2 -2.27 11.10 -16.55
CA GLU A 2 -2.50 12.42 -17.16
C GLU A 2 -3.63 13.23 -16.48
N PHE A 3 -4.77 12.61 -16.14
CA PHE A 3 -5.87 13.27 -15.40
C PHE A 3 -5.53 13.66 -13.95
N TYR A 4 -4.40 13.16 -13.44
CA TYR A 4 -4.07 13.22 -12.02
C TYR A 4 -3.24 14.46 -11.67
N CYS A 5 -2.38 14.93 -12.58
CA CYS A 5 -1.69 16.19 -12.38
C CYS A 5 -2.66 17.38 -12.40
N GLU A 6 -3.70 17.34 -13.25
CA GLU A 6 -4.70 18.41 -13.34
C GLU A 6 -5.55 18.55 -12.07
N TYR A 7 -6.05 17.43 -11.54
CA TYR A 7 -6.87 17.43 -10.32
C TYR A 7 -6.12 17.97 -9.10
N TYR A 8 -4.79 17.78 -9.04
CA TYR A 8 -3.95 18.18 -7.91
C TYR A 8 -3.06 19.38 -8.17
N ARG A 9 -3.21 20.13 -9.27
CA ARG A 9 -2.38 21.33 -9.55
C ARG A 9 -2.32 22.31 -8.36
N SER A 10 -3.39 22.39 -7.57
CA SER A 10 -3.48 23.27 -6.39
C SER A 10 -2.92 22.66 -5.10
N SER A 11 -2.68 21.35 -5.06
CA SER A 11 -2.27 20.61 -3.86
C SER A 11 -0.86 20.96 -3.39
N VAL A 12 -0.60 20.77 -2.09
CA VAL A 12 0.73 20.95 -1.50
C VAL A 12 1.75 20.00 -2.13
N ALA A 13 1.35 18.76 -2.40
CA ALA A 13 2.21 17.75 -3.03
C ALA A 13 2.64 18.15 -4.45
N TYR A 14 1.72 18.70 -5.26
CA TYR A 14 2.04 19.19 -6.60
C TYR A 14 3.00 20.38 -6.57
N LYS A 15 2.71 21.37 -5.72
CA LYS A 15 3.60 22.54 -5.51
C LYS A 15 4.99 22.13 -5.04
N ALA A 16 5.08 21.12 -4.16
CA ALA A 16 6.35 20.59 -3.70
C ALA A 16 7.13 19.92 -4.86
N ALA A 17 6.48 19.06 -5.64
CA ALA A 17 7.10 18.35 -6.76
C ALA A 17 7.67 19.30 -7.83
N ILE A 18 6.90 20.29 -8.28
CA ILE A 18 7.36 21.25 -9.30
C ILE A 18 8.47 22.18 -8.81
N SER A 19 8.60 22.35 -7.50
CA SER A 19 9.64 23.19 -6.89
C SER A 19 11.01 22.50 -6.79
N MET A 20 11.08 21.19 -7.07
CA MET A 20 12.33 20.44 -6.97
C MET A 20 13.21 20.70 -8.21
N PRO A 21 14.50 21.05 -8.02
CA PRO A 21 15.42 21.20 -9.14
C PRO A 21 15.67 19.84 -9.81
N ILE A 22 15.76 19.84 -11.13
CA ILE A 22 16.07 18.65 -11.94
C ILE A 22 17.52 18.72 -12.38
N ILE A 23 18.31 17.71 -11.99
CA ILE A 23 19.74 17.63 -12.29
C ILE A 23 19.99 16.32 -13.04
N LEU A 24 20.58 16.42 -14.23
CA LEU A 24 21.07 15.28 -14.99
C LEU A 24 22.57 15.09 -14.69
N GLN A 25 22.94 13.98 -14.06
CA GLN A 25 24.32 13.72 -13.68
C GLN A 25 24.68 12.24 -13.85
N ASN A 26 25.75 11.95 -14.58
CA ASN A 26 26.38 10.62 -14.64
C ASN A 26 25.40 9.45 -14.94
N GLY A 27 24.48 9.64 -15.89
CA GLY A 27 23.47 8.62 -16.23
C GLY A 27 22.35 8.48 -15.19
N ARG A 28 22.02 9.56 -14.47
CA ARG A 28 20.96 9.61 -13.47
C ARG A 28 20.20 10.92 -13.63
N ARG A 29 18.90 10.87 -13.41
CA ARG A 29 18.02 12.04 -13.31
C ARG A 29 17.64 12.21 -11.85
N VAL A 30 18.09 13.30 -11.25
CA VAL A 30 17.92 13.59 -9.82
C VAL A 30 16.94 14.76 -9.67
N PHE A 31 15.88 14.53 -8.90
CA PHE A 31 14.95 15.54 -8.43
C PHE A 31 15.36 15.88 -7.00
N GLY A 32 15.97 17.05 -6.80
CA GLY A 32 16.53 17.48 -5.52
C GLY A 32 18.03 17.85 -5.60
N PRO A 33 18.69 18.11 -4.45
CA PRO A 33 18.08 18.27 -3.14
C PRO A 33 17.32 19.60 -3.04
N ARG A 34 16.20 19.60 -2.32
CA ARG A 34 15.58 20.85 -1.86
C ARG A 34 16.61 21.48 -0.92
N LYS A 35 17.27 22.59 -1.30
CA LYS A 35 18.17 23.35 -0.41
C LYS A 35 17.32 23.94 0.73
N ILE A 36 16.97 23.13 1.71
CA ILE A 36 16.33 23.59 2.94
C ILE A 36 17.46 24.12 3.81
N ALA A 37 17.60 25.44 3.88
CA ALA A 37 18.58 26.06 4.76
C ALA A 37 18.39 25.52 6.19
N ASN A 38 19.50 25.08 6.81
CA ASN A 38 19.55 24.58 8.19
C ASN A 38 18.83 23.25 8.49
N ALA A 39 18.43 22.46 7.48
CA ALA A 39 17.90 21.10 7.74
C ALA A 39 19.01 20.04 7.69
N ALA A 40 19.00 19.12 8.65
CA ALA A 40 19.89 17.95 8.64
C ALA A 40 19.59 17.06 7.42
N ILE A 41 20.65 16.55 6.78
CA ILE A 41 20.54 15.64 5.65
C ILE A 41 19.88 14.33 6.15
N PRO A 42 18.78 13.86 5.54
CA PRO A 42 18.12 12.64 5.98
C PRO A 42 19.04 11.43 5.85
N THR A 43 19.03 10.57 6.86
CA THR A 43 19.90 9.38 6.92
C THR A 43 19.52 8.32 5.88
N HIS A 44 20.36 7.31 5.69
CA HIS A 44 20.07 6.16 4.80
C HIS A 44 18.77 5.41 5.17
N ARG A 45 18.30 5.49 6.42
CA ARG A 45 17.03 4.89 6.86
C ARG A 45 15.80 5.60 6.29
N CYS A 46 15.97 6.81 5.75
CA CYS A 46 14.93 7.53 5.04
C CYS A 46 14.92 7.21 3.55
N GLU A 47 15.81 6.33 3.07
CA GLU A 47 15.97 6.01 1.65
C GLU A 47 15.44 4.61 1.32
N LEU A 48 14.65 4.55 0.26
CA LEU A 48 14.10 3.33 -0.31
C LEU A 48 14.73 3.05 -1.67
N TYR A 49 14.98 1.78 -1.94
CA TYR A 49 15.26 1.27 -3.26
C TYR A 49 13.95 0.80 -3.90
N VAL A 50 13.65 1.32 -5.09
CA VAL A 50 12.45 0.98 -5.85
C VAL A 50 12.86 0.42 -7.20
N ALA A 51 12.45 -0.79 -7.52
CA ALA A 51 12.70 -1.49 -8.76
C ALA A 51 11.40 -1.84 -9.49
N ARG A 52 11.53 -2.35 -10.72
CA ARG A 52 10.41 -2.61 -11.65
C ARG A 52 9.63 -1.34 -11.99
N ILE A 53 10.36 -0.24 -12.08
CA ILE A 53 9.81 1.01 -12.60
C ILE A 53 9.75 0.85 -14.14
N PRO A 54 8.65 1.20 -14.80
CA PRO A 54 8.59 1.21 -16.26
C PRO A 54 9.68 2.09 -16.87
N SER A 55 10.17 1.70 -18.05
CA SER A 55 11.24 2.44 -18.76
C SER A 55 10.85 3.89 -19.06
N GLN A 56 9.55 4.12 -19.30
CA GLN A 56 8.91 5.43 -19.46
C GLN A 56 7.97 5.68 -18.27
N LEU A 57 8.48 6.40 -17.28
CA LEU A 57 7.72 6.79 -16.10
C LEU A 57 7.21 8.23 -16.28
N ASP A 58 5.96 8.50 -15.89
CA ASP A 58 5.51 9.86 -15.62
C ASP A 58 6.18 10.36 -14.32
N GLU A 59 7.37 10.94 -14.47
CA GLU A 59 8.22 11.36 -13.36
C GLU A 59 7.57 12.40 -12.47
N LEU A 60 6.86 13.37 -13.07
CA LEU A 60 6.15 14.40 -12.31
C LEU A 60 4.97 13.78 -11.56
N GLY A 61 4.13 13.00 -12.24
CA GLY A 61 3.00 12.32 -11.58
C GLY A 61 3.45 11.39 -10.45
N PHE A 62 4.56 10.68 -10.64
CA PHE A 62 5.15 9.83 -9.62
C PHE A 62 5.73 10.65 -8.45
N LEU A 63 6.44 11.74 -8.71
CA LEU A 63 6.96 12.62 -7.66
C LEU A 63 5.83 13.26 -6.85
N VAL A 64 4.75 13.68 -7.49
CA VAL A 64 3.51 14.13 -6.83
C VAL A 64 2.90 13.03 -5.99
N TRP A 65 2.93 11.77 -6.47
CA TRP A 65 2.49 10.62 -5.69
C TRP A 65 3.31 10.46 -4.41
N LEU A 66 4.64 10.49 -4.53
CA LEU A 66 5.56 10.33 -3.39
C LEU A 66 5.37 11.42 -2.34
N HIS A 67 5.16 12.67 -2.78
CA HIS A 67 4.95 13.79 -1.87
C HIS A 67 3.69 13.71 -1.01
N ARG A 68 2.77 12.79 -1.30
CA ARG A 68 1.58 12.53 -0.46
C ARG A 68 1.88 11.69 0.76
N ILE A 69 2.90 10.84 0.66
CA ILE A 69 3.36 10.01 1.77
C ILE A 69 4.14 10.87 2.76
N GLY A 70 4.95 11.77 2.23
CA GLY A 70 5.77 12.66 3.03
C GLY A 70 6.65 13.54 2.16
N GLN A 71 7.43 14.41 2.78
CA GLN A 71 8.30 15.30 2.03
C GLN A 71 9.46 14.51 1.41
N VAL A 72 9.50 14.44 0.08
CA VAL A 72 10.64 13.89 -0.67
C VAL A 72 11.81 14.87 -0.56
N TYR A 73 12.94 14.37 -0.08
CA TYR A 73 14.21 15.10 -0.05
C TYR A 73 14.94 14.98 -1.38
N GLU A 74 14.97 13.76 -1.93
CA GLU A 74 15.65 13.44 -3.17
C GLU A 74 14.96 12.24 -3.86
N PHE A 75 14.73 12.33 -5.17
CA PHE A 75 14.33 11.20 -6.01
C PHE A 75 15.35 11.04 -7.14
N ARG A 76 16.03 9.89 -7.16
CA ARG A 76 17.08 9.56 -8.13
C ARG A 76 16.63 8.44 -9.04
N LEU A 77 16.22 8.77 -10.25
CA LEU A 77 15.93 7.80 -11.29
C LEU A 77 17.21 7.45 -12.05
N MET A 78 17.53 6.17 -12.11
CA MET A 78 18.73 5.71 -12.82
C MET A 78 18.42 5.58 -14.30
N MET A 79 19.27 6.13 -15.17
CA MET A 79 18.99 6.27 -16.61
C MET A 79 19.99 5.46 -17.44
N ASN A 80 19.50 4.85 -18.52
CA ASN A 80 20.35 4.30 -19.59
C ASN A 80 20.67 5.39 -20.62
N SER A 81 19.66 6.19 -20.98
CA SER A 81 19.75 7.32 -21.90
C SER A 81 18.85 8.46 -21.41
N CYS A 82 18.84 9.61 -22.09
CA CYS A 82 17.97 10.73 -21.71
C CYS A 82 16.47 10.38 -21.74
N ILE A 83 16.05 9.32 -22.44
CA ILE A 83 14.64 8.97 -22.67
C ILE A 83 14.27 7.63 -22.00
N SER A 84 15.26 6.83 -21.59
CA SER A 84 15.04 5.49 -21.05
C SER A 84 15.66 5.31 -19.66
N SER A 85 14.81 4.95 -18.69
CA SER A 85 15.26 4.59 -17.34
C SER A 85 15.81 3.15 -17.28
N ARG A 86 16.63 2.87 -16.26
CA ARG A 86 17.12 1.51 -15.92
C ARG A 86 16.08 0.66 -15.20
N GLY A 87 14.87 1.20 -14.99
CA GLY A 87 13.79 0.54 -14.28
C GLY A 87 13.96 0.46 -12.76
N TYR A 88 14.82 1.30 -12.18
CA TYR A 88 14.93 1.44 -10.73
C TYR A 88 15.33 2.87 -10.31
N ALA A 89 15.00 3.20 -9.07
CA ALA A 89 15.26 4.49 -8.46
C ALA A 89 15.60 4.37 -6.98
N TYR A 90 16.19 5.44 -6.45
CA TYR A 90 16.33 5.66 -5.02
C TYR A 90 15.47 6.84 -4.62
N ILE A 91 14.68 6.67 -3.56
CA ILE A 91 13.76 7.70 -3.07
C ILE A 91 14.11 7.96 -1.63
N ARG A 92 14.49 9.19 -1.32
CA ARG A 92 14.81 9.62 0.03
C ARG A 92 13.76 10.60 0.53
N PHE A 93 13.12 10.24 1.63
CA PHE A 93 12.21 11.10 2.37
C PHE A 93 12.96 11.94 3.41
N THR A 94 12.29 12.95 3.98
CA THR A 94 12.89 13.74 5.06
C THR A 94 12.92 12.99 6.40
N LYS A 95 11.96 12.10 6.64
CA LYS A 95 11.81 11.37 7.92
C LYS A 95 11.74 9.87 7.70
N GLU A 96 12.22 9.11 8.69
CA GLU A 96 12.20 7.63 8.66
C GLU A 96 10.76 7.08 8.63
N ARG A 97 9.83 7.70 9.36
CA ARG A 97 8.40 7.33 9.33
C ARG A 97 7.78 7.44 7.93
N GLU A 98 8.20 8.45 7.15
CA GLU A 98 7.71 8.68 5.78
C GLU A 98 8.27 7.61 4.84
N ALA A 99 9.52 7.18 5.05
CA ALA A 99 10.10 6.06 4.32
C ALA A 99 9.43 4.72 4.67
N LEU A 100 9.08 4.48 5.94
CA LEU A 100 8.32 3.28 6.33
C LEU A 100 6.92 3.25 5.71
N ALA A 101 6.21 4.38 5.75
CA ALA A 101 4.94 4.54 5.05
C ALA A 101 5.09 4.33 3.54
N GLY A 102 6.17 4.89 2.95
CA GLY A 102 6.54 4.71 1.55
C GLY A 102 6.78 3.26 1.18
N LEU A 103 7.49 2.51 2.02
CA LEU A 103 7.76 1.09 1.84
C LEU A 103 6.48 0.26 1.76
N GLU A 104 5.47 0.60 2.55
CA GLU A 104 4.19 -0.13 2.58
C GLU A 104 3.29 0.23 1.39
N MET A 105 3.12 1.53 1.09
CA MET A 105 2.26 1.99 -0.01
C MET A 105 2.84 1.66 -1.39
N LEU A 106 4.15 1.87 -1.61
CA LEU A 106 4.77 1.63 -2.93
C LEU A 106 4.70 0.16 -3.33
N LYS A 107 4.73 -0.78 -2.38
CA LYS A 107 4.57 -2.23 -2.64
C LYS A 107 3.20 -2.58 -3.22
N HIS A 108 2.19 -1.73 -3.03
CA HIS A 108 0.82 -1.95 -3.48
C HIS A 108 0.43 -1.02 -4.65
N LEU A 109 1.35 -0.16 -5.11
CA LEU A 109 1.13 0.74 -6.24
C LEU A 109 1.35 0.00 -7.57
N PHE A 110 0.40 0.16 -8.49
CA PHE A 110 0.52 -0.27 -9.88
C PHE A 110 0.87 0.93 -10.77
N ILE A 111 1.90 0.77 -11.60
CA ILE A 111 2.29 1.73 -12.64
C ILE A 111 2.32 0.98 -13.97
N ASN A 112 1.49 1.42 -14.92
CA ASN A 112 1.37 0.79 -16.25
C ASN A 112 1.14 -0.73 -16.22
N GLY A 113 0.38 -1.22 -15.23
CA GLY A 113 0.08 -2.66 -15.09
C GLY A 113 1.21 -3.47 -14.45
N GLU A 114 2.25 -2.83 -13.94
CA GLU A 114 3.30 -3.48 -13.16
C GLU A 114 3.30 -3.00 -11.71
N ARG A 115 3.60 -3.92 -10.80
CA ARG A 115 3.76 -3.63 -9.38
C ARG A 115 5.23 -3.38 -9.07
N LEU A 116 5.49 -2.30 -8.34
CA LEU A 116 6.84 -1.95 -7.92
C LEU A 116 7.40 -2.97 -6.92
N GLN A 117 8.71 -3.15 -6.96
CA GLN A 117 9.44 -3.88 -5.92
C GLN A 117 10.19 -2.87 -5.05
N VAL A 118 9.96 -2.92 -3.74
CA VAL A 118 10.46 -1.89 -2.82
C VAL A 118 11.16 -2.55 -1.64
N SER A 119 12.34 -2.05 -1.33
CA SER A 119 13.11 -2.46 -0.16
C SER A 119 13.77 -1.24 0.48
N PRO A 120 14.15 -1.32 1.77
CA PRO A 120 15.05 -0.33 2.36
C PRO A 120 16.34 -0.24 1.54
N SER A 121 16.89 0.97 1.39
CA SER A 121 18.19 1.13 0.73
C SER A 121 19.28 0.51 1.61
N GLU A 122 20.16 -0.30 1.01
CA GLU A 122 21.25 -0.98 1.72
C GLU A 122 22.37 -0.03 2.18
N GLY A 123 22.21 1.29 1.97
CA GLY A 123 23.10 2.32 2.54
C GLY A 123 24.57 2.07 2.20
N LYS A 124 24.96 2.25 0.93
CA LYS A 124 26.39 2.25 0.54
C LYS A 124 27.07 3.58 0.93
N ASN A 125 26.87 4.04 2.16
CA ASN A 125 27.41 5.29 2.69
C ASN A 125 28.59 5.07 3.66
N ARG A 126 29.03 3.82 3.86
CA ARG A 126 30.10 3.47 4.79
C ARG A 126 31.26 2.77 4.08
N LEU A 127 32.47 3.28 4.31
CA LEU A 127 33.73 2.74 3.82
C LEU A 127 34.47 2.01 4.93
N PHE A 128 35.17 0.94 4.54
CA PHE A 128 36.14 0.22 5.34
C PHE A 128 37.54 0.58 4.86
N LEU A 129 38.33 1.16 5.75
CA LEU A 129 39.72 1.50 5.56
C LEU A 129 40.57 0.45 6.25
N SER A 130 41.51 -0.16 5.53
CA SER A 130 42.46 -1.15 6.08
C SER A 130 43.89 -0.79 5.70
N CYS A 131 44.86 -1.49 6.31
CA CYS A 131 46.30 -1.22 6.21
C CYS A 131 46.73 0.09 6.90
N ILE A 132 46.04 0.47 7.96
CA ILE A 132 46.42 1.62 8.80
C ILE A 132 47.57 1.17 9.73
N PRO A 133 48.64 1.96 9.92
CA PRO A 133 49.69 1.61 10.88
C PRO A 133 49.15 1.64 12.32
N ARG A 134 49.35 0.56 13.08
CA ARG A 134 48.79 0.39 14.43
C ARG A 134 49.33 1.36 15.47
N HIS A 135 50.51 1.94 15.23
CA HIS A 135 51.15 2.91 16.13
C HIS A 135 50.52 4.32 16.06
N ILE A 136 49.58 4.56 15.13
CA ILE A 136 48.90 5.85 15.01
C ILE A 136 47.77 5.94 16.05
N PRO A 137 47.73 6.98 16.89
CA PRO A 137 46.61 7.22 17.80
C PRO A 137 45.29 7.42 17.06
N ILE A 138 44.18 6.97 17.66
CA ILE A 138 42.84 7.10 17.05
C ILE A 138 42.45 8.57 16.82
N SER A 139 42.86 9.49 17.69
CA SER A 139 42.64 10.93 17.56
C SER A 139 43.31 11.50 16.30
N LEU A 140 44.61 11.23 16.13
CA LEU A 140 45.38 11.66 14.95
C LEU A 140 44.87 11.02 13.66
N LEU A 141 44.41 9.76 13.74
CA LEU A 141 43.76 9.06 12.64
C LEU A 141 42.47 9.76 12.21
N GLU A 142 41.61 10.14 13.16
CA GLU A 142 40.37 10.86 12.86
C GLU A 142 40.64 12.23 12.22
N GLU A 143 41.57 13.01 12.78
CA GLU A 143 41.96 14.33 12.26
C GLU A 143 42.51 14.23 10.84
N SER A 144 43.47 13.32 10.61
CA SER A 144 44.04 13.14 9.28
C SER A 144 42.99 12.69 8.27
N LEU A 145 42.07 11.79 8.65
CA LEU A 145 40.98 11.38 7.77
C LEU A 145 39.99 12.52 7.50
N LYS A 146 39.75 13.44 8.45
CA LYS A 146 38.94 14.65 8.20
C LYS A 146 39.56 15.57 7.14
N LEU A 147 40.90 15.69 7.08
CA LEU A 147 41.55 16.47 6.03
C LEU A 147 41.32 15.88 4.63
N TYR A 148 41.32 14.55 4.50
CA TYR A 148 41.15 13.88 3.21
C TYR A 148 39.69 13.61 2.84
N PHE A 149 38.84 13.43 3.85
CA PHE A 149 37.40 13.24 3.77
C PHE A 149 36.67 14.35 4.54
N PRO A 150 36.70 15.61 4.07
CA PRO A 150 36.09 16.74 4.78
C PRO A 150 34.59 16.57 4.98
N LYS A 151 33.93 15.77 4.14
CA LYS A 151 32.50 15.44 4.22
C LYS A 151 32.20 14.20 5.09
N MET A 152 33.18 13.67 5.83
CA MET A 152 32.97 12.56 6.75
C MET A 152 31.99 12.96 7.86
N HIS A 153 30.94 12.16 8.06
CA HIS A 153 29.94 12.42 9.10
C HIS A 153 30.25 11.66 10.39
N ARG A 154 30.65 10.39 10.29
CA ARG A 154 30.96 9.56 11.47
C ARG A 154 32.21 8.73 11.24
N PHE A 155 33.05 8.68 12.27
CA PHE A 155 34.28 7.88 12.30
C PHE A 155 34.17 6.79 13.37
N ALA A 156 34.64 5.59 13.04
CA ALA A 156 34.70 4.49 14.01
C ALA A 156 35.95 3.64 13.78
N ALA A 157 36.88 3.65 14.72
CA ALA A 157 38.02 2.73 14.79
C ALA A 157 37.87 1.77 15.97
N CYS A 158 38.30 0.52 15.80
CA CYS A 158 38.29 -0.46 16.90
C CYS A 158 39.46 -0.20 17.85
N ARG A 159 39.15 -0.11 19.15
CA ARG A 159 40.13 -0.01 20.23
C ARG A 159 40.68 -1.42 20.60
N PRO A 160 41.88 -1.52 21.20
CA PRO A 160 42.39 -2.75 21.81
C PRO A 160 41.44 -3.32 22.89
N VAL A 161 41.56 -4.62 23.24
CA VAL A 161 40.73 -5.23 24.31
C VAL A 161 41.27 -4.70 25.64
N LYS A 162 40.38 -4.54 26.63
CA LYS A 162 40.63 -3.93 27.94
C LYS A 162 41.87 -4.46 28.70
N GLU A 163 42.37 -5.65 28.39
CA GLU A 163 43.57 -6.23 29.01
C GLU A 163 44.87 -5.47 28.66
N GLU A 164 44.90 -4.68 27.58
CA GLU A 164 46.07 -3.86 27.17
C GLU A 164 45.96 -2.38 27.59
N MET A 165 44.91 -1.99 28.33
CA MET A 165 44.58 -0.57 28.61
C MET A 165 44.94 -0.08 30.02
N GLN A 166 45.52 -0.90 30.89
CA GLN A 166 45.94 -0.44 32.22
C GLN A 166 47.09 0.56 32.09
N GLY A 167 46.80 1.85 32.36
CA GLY A 167 47.78 2.93 32.44
C GLY A 167 47.88 3.87 31.24
N ILE A 168 47.08 3.68 30.18
CA ILE A 168 47.14 4.50 28.97
C ILE A 168 46.07 5.60 29.04
N GLY A 169 46.49 6.87 29.17
CA GLY A 169 45.59 8.03 29.09
C GLY A 169 44.79 8.07 27.77
N GLN A 170 43.62 8.71 27.77
CA GLN A 170 42.68 8.68 26.62
C GLN A 170 43.31 9.11 25.28
N GLU A 171 44.36 9.95 25.30
CA GLU A 171 45.08 10.44 24.10
C GLU A 171 45.96 9.38 23.41
N LYS A 172 46.29 8.27 24.08
CA LYS A 172 47.22 7.25 23.56
C LYS A 172 46.53 5.98 23.07
N VAL A 173 45.19 5.99 22.90
CA VAL A 173 44.47 4.82 22.41
C VAL A 173 44.83 4.57 20.94
N LEU A 174 45.58 3.49 20.71
CA LEU A 174 46.06 3.06 19.40
C LEU A 174 44.96 2.36 18.58
N ASN A 175 45.11 2.37 17.24
CA ASN A 175 44.17 1.72 16.33
C ASN A 175 44.55 0.26 16.02
N ARG A 176 43.57 -0.57 15.62
CA ARG A 176 43.79 -2.00 15.25
C ARG A 176 44.17 -2.26 13.79
N GLY A 177 44.55 -1.22 13.05
CA GLY A 177 44.95 -1.30 11.65
C GLY A 177 43.81 -1.19 10.63
N PHE A 178 42.60 -0.86 11.10
CA PHE A 178 41.46 -0.55 10.26
C PHE A 178 40.53 0.46 10.91
N ALA A 179 39.75 1.13 10.09
CA ALA A 179 38.75 2.09 10.53
C ALA A 179 37.54 2.07 9.58
N PHE A 180 36.44 2.62 10.06
CA PHE A 180 35.26 2.85 9.26
C PHE A 180 34.95 4.33 9.19
N VAL A 181 34.63 4.77 7.99
CA VAL A 181 34.22 6.13 7.69
C VAL A 181 32.82 6.06 7.13
N GLU A 182 31.89 6.78 7.74
CA GLU A 182 30.51 6.87 7.31
C GLU A 182 30.22 8.31 6.85
N PHE A 183 29.60 8.39 5.69
CA PHE A 183 29.20 9.62 5.03
C PHE A 183 27.69 9.80 5.17
N ALA A 184 27.22 11.04 5.03
CA ALA A 184 25.78 11.30 4.95
C ALA A 184 25.17 10.59 3.73
N ASP A 185 25.87 10.64 2.60
CA ASP A 185 25.36 10.20 1.31
C ASP A 185 26.27 9.17 0.61
N HIS A 186 25.65 8.35 -0.25
CA HIS A 186 26.39 7.41 -1.09
C HIS A 186 27.38 8.13 -2.03
N GLU A 187 27.02 9.31 -2.55
CA GLU A 187 27.89 10.04 -3.49
C GLU A 187 29.18 10.50 -2.83
N ASP A 188 29.10 11.08 -1.63
CA ASP A 188 30.28 11.48 -0.88
C ASP A 188 31.16 10.26 -0.53
N ALA A 189 30.53 9.14 -0.17
CA ALA A 189 31.26 7.90 0.05
C ALA A 189 31.91 7.34 -1.23
N LEU A 190 31.23 7.46 -2.38
CA LEU A 190 31.73 7.02 -3.67
C LEU A 190 32.86 7.92 -4.16
N GLU A 191 32.74 9.24 -3.99
CA GLU A 191 33.78 10.24 -4.28
C GLU A 191 35.03 9.95 -3.44
N ALA A 192 34.85 9.79 -2.12
CA ALA A 192 35.91 9.39 -1.20
C ALA A 192 36.60 8.09 -1.64
N LYS A 193 35.81 7.05 -1.97
CA LYS A 193 36.36 5.77 -2.47
C LYS A 193 37.09 5.95 -3.80
N LYS A 194 36.53 6.68 -4.76
CA LYS A 194 37.12 6.95 -6.08
C LYS A 194 38.42 7.74 -5.97
N ARG A 195 38.56 8.62 -4.98
CA ARG A 195 39.81 9.36 -4.75
C ARG A 195 40.96 8.44 -4.31
N PHE A 196 40.65 7.31 -3.67
CA PHE A 196 41.63 6.36 -3.12
C PHE A 196 41.80 5.05 -3.92
N THR A 197 40.93 4.74 -4.88
CA THR A 197 40.98 3.45 -5.62
C THR A 197 41.93 3.46 -6.84
N PRO A 198 42.14 4.57 -7.59
CA PRO A 198 43.15 4.68 -8.63
C PRO A 198 44.49 5.22 -8.11
N CYS A 199 44.49 6.07 -7.09
CA CYS A 199 45.70 6.61 -6.46
C CYS A 199 46.06 5.75 -5.25
N ARG A 200 47.25 5.15 -5.23
CA ARG A 200 47.83 4.57 -4.00
C ARG A 200 48.16 5.71 -3.03
N VAL A 201 47.13 6.28 -2.41
CA VAL A 201 47.30 7.36 -1.44
C VAL A 201 48.02 6.76 -0.24
N ARG A 202 49.27 7.18 -0.07
CA ARG A 202 50.12 6.75 1.04
C ARG A 202 49.88 7.68 2.22
N MET A 203 49.35 7.15 3.31
CA MET A 203 49.20 7.85 4.58
C MET A 203 50.09 7.20 5.61
N TRP A 204 50.84 7.99 6.38
CA TRP A 204 51.78 7.48 7.40
C TRP A 204 52.73 6.40 6.88
N GLY A 205 53.21 6.56 5.64
CA GLY A 205 54.10 5.59 4.99
C GLY A 205 53.44 4.27 4.55
N ALA A 206 52.12 4.10 4.73
CA ALA A 206 51.38 2.90 4.35
C ALA A 206 50.36 3.16 3.22
N ASP A 207 50.22 2.18 2.33
CA ASP A 207 49.24 2.22 1.23
C ASP A 207 47.88 1.75 1.79
N LEU A 208 46.94 2.69 1.95
CA LEU A 208 45.61 2.37 2.48
C LEU A 208 44.75 1.66 1.44
N LYS A 209 44.00 0.65 1.89
CA LYS A 209 42.97 -0.01 1.07
C LYS A 209 41.58 0.44 1.50
N VAL A 210 40.81 0.95 0.54
CA VAL A 210 39.46 1.46 0.75
C VAL A 210 38.44 0.56 0.07
N GLN A 211 37.54 -0.03 0.84
CA GLN A 211 36.47 -0.91 0.36
C GLN A 211 35.12 -0.44 0.88
N TRP A 212 34.04 -0.90 0.26
CA TRP A 212 32.72 -0.74 0.86
C TRP A 212 32.67 -1.55 2.15
N ALA A 213 32.20 -0.95 3.24
CA ALA A 213 32.00 -1.68 4.47
C ALA A 213 30.88 -2.70 4.26
N LYS A 214 31.07 -3.93 4.77
CA LYS A 214 29.94 -4.86 4.87
C LYS A 214 28.87 -4.25 5.78
N PRO A 215 27.58 -4.32 5.42
CA PRO A 215 26.49 -3.90 6.30
C PRO A 215 26.68 -4.57 7.66
N LYS A 216 26.55 -3.82 8.76
CA LYS A 216 26.52 -4.44 10.09
C LYS A 216 25.24 -5.27 10.15
N GLU A 217 25.35 -6.56 10.46
CA GLU A 217 24.24 -7.29 11.05
C GLU A 217 23.97 -6.66 12.42
N GLU A 218 23.11 -5.64 12.47
CA GLU A 218 22.66 -5.11 13.76
C GLU A 218 21.85 -6.20 14.46
N LYS A 219 22.47 -6.92 15.40
CA LYS A 219 21.73 -7.69 16.39
C LYS A 219 20.94 -6.71 17.27
N SER A 220 19.63 -6.64 16.99
CA SER A 220 18.51 -6.27 17.88
C SER A 220 18.64 -4.96 18.69
N ARG A 221 18.00 -3.89 18.20
CA ARG A 221 17.10 -2.99 18.97
C ARG A 221 16.44 -1.92 18.08
N GLY A 222 17.09 -1.45 17.01
CA GLY A 222 16.52 -0.50 16.02
C GLY A 222 16.03 -1.12 14.70
N SER A 223 16.55 -2.30 14.34
CA SER A 223 16.16 -3.06 13.13
C SER A 223 14.83 -3.82 13.26
N MET A 224 14.16 -3.78 14.41
CA MET A 224 12.86 -4.45 14.60
C MET A 224 11.78 -3.85 13.71
N ALA A 225 11.76 -2.53 13.52
CA ALA A 225 10.77 -1.87 12.67
C ALA A 225 10.79 -2.40 11.23
N TYR A 226 11.97 -2.51 10.60
CA TYR A 226 12.09 -3.00 9.22
C TYR A 226 11.95 -4.53 9.08
N ARG A 227 12.27 -5.33 10.12
CA ARG A 227 12.14 -6.80 10.06
C ARG A 227 10.69 -7.28 10.15
N ASP A 228 9.83 -6.59 10.90
CA ASP A 228 8.40 -6.95 10.92
C ASP A 228 7.74 -6.79 9.54
N PHE A 229 8.18 -5.83 8.71
CA PHE A 229 7.65 -5.63 7.35
C PHE A 229 8.14 -6.63 6.29
N SER A 230 9.13 -7.49 6.61
CA SER A 230 9.78 -8.39 5.65
C SER A 230 9.78 -9.86 6.08
N THR A 231 9.71 -10.15 7.38
CA THR A 231 10.00 -11.52 7.90
C THR A 231 8.95 -12.18 8.79
N ASN A 232 7.78 -11.57 9.03
CA ASN A 232 6.61 -12.27 9.56
C ASN A 232 5.60 -12.61 8.45
N ASN A 233 6.11 -13.20 7.36
CA ASN A 233 5.32 -13.84 6.31
C ASN A 233 4.78 -15.19 6.82
N ASN A 234 3.66 -15.19 7.52
CA ASN A 234 2.81 -16.39 7.55
C ASN A 234 1.31 -16.10 7.55
N VAL A 235 0.88 -14.86 7.76
CA VAL A 235 -0.54 -14.50 7.63
C VAL A 235 -0.72 -13.48 6.50
N LYS A 236 -1.24 -13.93 5.36
CA LYS A 236 -1.73 -13.06 4.29
C LYS A 236 -3.07 -12.48 4.74
N ASP A 237 -3.03 -11.28 5.32
CA ASP A 237 -4.23 -10.53 5.65
C ASP A 237 -4.75 -9.81 4.39
N ASP A 238 -5.66 -10.46 3.67
CA ASP A 238 -6.24 -9.91 2.45
C ASP A 238 -7.19 -8.73 2.70
N CYS A 239 -7.78 -8.59 3.90
CA CYS A 239 -8.53 -7.39 4.30
C CYS A 239 -7.60 -6.16 4.37
N CYS A 240 -6.43 -6.31 4.98
CA CYS A 240 -5.39 -5.26 4.99
C CYS A 240 -4.92 -4.93 3.55
N ARG A 241 -4.62 -5.96 2.76
CA ARG A 241 -4.12 -5.78 1.39
C ARG A 241 -5.13 -5.06 0.49
N LEU A 242 -6.43 -5.41 0.56
CA LEU A 242 -7.47 -4.74 -0.22
C LEU A 242 -7.48 -3.22 0.04
N ARG A 243 -7.47 -2.83 1.31
CA ARG A 243 -7.43 -1.43 1.75
C ARG A 243 -6.16 -0.73 1.27
N LEU A 244 -4.99 -1.38 1.39
CA LEU A 244 -3.71 -0.85 0.90
C LEU A 244 -3.68 -0.67 -0.62
N TYR A 245 -4.24 -1.60 -1.41
CA TYR A 245 -4.37 -1.44 -2.85
C TYR A 245 -5.23 -0.21 -3.20
N CYS A 246 -6.38 -0.08 -2.53
CA CYS A 246 -7.26 1.06 -2.76
C CYS A 246 -6.58 2.39 -2.40
N LEU A 247 -5.88 2.44 -1.26
CA LEU A 247 -5.14 3.62 -0.80
C LEU A 247 -4.00 3.99 -1.76
N ALA A 248 -3.16 3.03 -2.14
CA ALA A 248 -2.00 3.27 -2.99
C ALA A 248 -2.38 3.72 -4.41
N ASN A 249 -3.46 3.17 -4.98
CA ASN A 249 -3.83 3.38 -6.37
C ASN A 249 -4.91 4.47 -6.59
N ASN A 250 -5.25 5.23 -5.54
CA ASN A 250 -6.30 6.25 -5.55
C ASN A 250 -7.69 5.71 -5.91
N TRP A 251 -8.01 4.53 -5.39
CA TRP A 251 -9.37 4.01 -5.49
C TRP A 251 -10.17 4.50 -4.29
N SER A 252 -11.49 4.44 -4.39
CA SER A 252 -12.37 4.75 -3.27
C SER A 252 -12.18 3.72 -2.15
N ILE A 253 -12.65 4.08 -0.95
CA ILE A 253 -12.84 3.11 0.12
C ILE A 253 -13.65 1.92 -0.46
N PRO A 254 -13.18 0.68 -0.30
CA PRO A 254 -13.89 -0.49 -0.81
C PRO A 254 -15.24 -0.62 -0.11
N VAL A 255 -16.26 -0.96 -0.90
CA VAL A 255 -17.61 -1.22 -0.40
C VAL A 255 -17.87 -2.72 -0.46
N ILE A 256 -18.14 -3.32 0.69
CA ILE A 256 -18.52 -4.73 0.82
C ILE A 256 -20.01 -4.76 1.16
N LEU A 257 -20.79 -5.40 0.29
CA LEU A 257 -22.23 -5.52 0.40
C LEU A 257 -22.61 -6.99 0.62
N TYR A 258 -23.20 -7.29 1.75
CA TYR A 258 -23.84 -8.58 2.01
C TYR A 258 -25.25 -8.57 1.42
N GLY A 259 -25.61 -9.64 0.72
CA GLY A 259 -26.93 -9.85 0.14
C GLY A 259 -27.74 -10.89 0.92
N ARG A 260 -28.73 -11.48 0.24
CA ARG A 260 -29.60 -12.51 0.82
C ARG A 260 -28.81 -13.70 1.36
N SER A 261 -29.22 -14.19 2.53
CA SER A 261 -28.79 -15.45 3.12
C SER A 261 -29.91 -16.48 3.01
N PHE A 262 -29.56 -17.71 2.65
CA PHE A 262 -30.46 -18.86 2.58
C PHE A 262 -29.94 -19.94 3.53
N ARG A 263 -30.25 -19.80 4.83
CA ARG A 263 -29.75 -20.68 5.89
C ARG A 263 -30.10 -22.16 5.67
N SER A 264 -31.28 -22.46 5.10
CA SER A 264 -31.70 -23.83 4.76
C SER A 264 -30.82 -24.53 3.72
N ARG A 265 -30.09 -23.77 2.90
CA ARG A 265 -29.20 -24.25 1.84
C ARG A 265 -27.73 -24.00 2.11
N ASN A 266 -27.42 -23.39 3.26
CA ASN A 266 -26.11 -22.89 3.61
C ASN A 266 -25.47 -21.95 2.55
N LEU A 267 -26.28 -21.07 1.96
CA LEU A 267 -25.82 -20.13 0.95
C LEU A 267 -25.92 -18.69 1.46
N GLN A 268 -24.93 -17.87 1.12
CA GLN A 268 -25.04 -16.41 1.23
C GLN A 268 -24.46 -15.76 -0.03
N TYR A 269 -25.10 -14.69 -0.48
CA TYR A 269 -24.59 -13.86 -1.56
C TYR A 269 -23.89 -12.64 -0.99
N GLY A 270 -22.78 -12.23 -1.60
CA GLY A 270 -22.06 -11.01 -1.24
C GLY A 270 -21.48 -10.35 -2.48
N GLY A 271 -21.09 -9.09 -2.35
CA GLY A 271 -20.43 -8.38 -3.42
C GLY A 271 -19.48 -7.29 -2.95
N ILE A 272 -18.56 -6.92 -3.83
CA ILE A 272 -17.49 -5.97 -3.56
C ILE A 272 -17.46 -4.96 -4.70
N LEU A 273 -17.42 -3.67 -4.35
CA LEU A 273 -17.27 -2.57 -5.28
C LEU A 273 -15.93 -1.86 -5.03
N ILE A 274 -15.15 -1.76 -6.10
CA ILE A 274 -13.91 -0.97 -6.14
C ILE A 274 -14.06 0.05 -7.27
N LYS A 275 -13.83 1.33 -6.97
CA LYS A 275 -14.02 2.43 -7.93
C LYS A 275 -12.78 3.32 -7.99
N ASN A 276 -12.32 3.63 -9.19
CA ASN A 276 -11.35 4.69 -9.42
C ASN A 276 -12.05 6.04 -9.29
N ILE A 277 -11.52 6.92 -8.44
CA ILE A 277 -12.17 8.21 -8.19
C ILE A 277 -11.95 9.24 -9.31
N PHE A 278 -10.93 9.07 -10.16
CA PHE A 278 -10.65 9.99 -11.27
C PHE A 278 -11.31 9.55 -12.56
N SER A 279 -11.14 8.28 -12.94
CA SER A 279 -11.70 7.78 -14.19
C SER A 279 -13.17 7.37 -14.07
N GLY A 280 -13.70 7.20 -12.84
CA GLY A 280 -15.03 6.64 -12.61
C GLY A 280 -15.14 5.14 -12.91
N LEU A 281 -14.10 4.52 -13.50
CA LEU A 281 -14.00 3.09 -13.74
C LEU A 281 -14.21 2.35 -12.42
N HIS A 282 -15.10 1.37 -12.42
CA HIS A 282 -15.38 0.56 -11.26
C HIS A 282 -15.50 -0.91 -11.65
N SER A 283 -15.28 -1.78 -10.68
CA SER A 283 -15.50 -3.22 -10.80
C SER A 283 -16.43 -3.69 -9.70
N ILE A 284 -17.37 -4.55 -10.07
CA ILE A 284 -18.30 -5.20 -9.15
C ILE A 284 -18.00 -6.70 -9.19
N ILE A 285 -17.65 -7.27 -8.05
CA ILE A 285 -17.42 -8.70 -7.90
C ILE A 285 -18.54 -9.26 -7.03
N ILE A 286 -19.41 -10.10 -7.61
CA ILE A 286 -20.49 -10.78 -6.91
C ILE A 286 -20.08 -12.22 -6.65
N VAL A 287 -20.36 -12.70 -5.46
CA VAL A 287 -19.96 -14.02 -4.99
C VAL A 287 -21.16 -14.77 -4.42
N GLU A 288 -21.45 -15.95 -4.98
CA GLU A 288 -22.29 -16.97 -4.35
C GLU A 288 -21.40 -17.80 -3.43
N ILE A 289 -21.69 -17.78 -2.13
CA ILE A 289 -20.83 -18.38 -1.09
C ILE A 289 -21.54 -19.59 -0.49
N ASN A 290 -20.94 -20.78 -0.63
CA ASN A 290 -21.37 -21.95 0.13
C ASN A 290 -20.73 -21.91 1.52
N VAL A 291 -21.53 -21.50 2.50
CA VAL A 291 -21.08 -21.25 3.88
C VAL A 291 -20.62 -22.53 4.59
N THR A 292 -21.12 -23.71 4.19
CA THR A 292 -20.81 -25.00 4.83
C THR A 292 -19.31 -25.29 4.88
N SER A 293 -18.60 -24.95 3.81
CA SER A 293 -17.16 -25.22 3.65
C SER A 293 -16.32 -23.95 3.80
N MET A 294 -16.91 -22.87 4.34
CA MET A 294 -16.26 -21.58 4.51
C MET A 294 -15.99 -21.30 5.98
N SER A 295 -14.74 -20.93 6.29
CA SER A 295 -14.39 -20.47 7.64
C SER A 295 -14.84 -19.04 7.88
N ASP A 296 -14.82 -18.21 6.83
CA ASP A 296 -15.10 -16.80 6.96
C ASP A 296 -15.51 -16.15 5.63
N ILE A 297 -16.74 -15.66 5.55
CA ILE A 297 -17.26 -15.10 4.30
C ILE A 297 -16.64 -13.76 3.92
N HIS A 298 -16.18 -12.97 4.89
CA HIS A 298 -15.65 -11.63 4.62
C HIS A 298 -14.17 -11.69 4.22
N LEU A 299 -13.37 -12.55 4.86
CA LEU A 299 -12.00 -12.82 4.42
C LEU A 299 -11.99 -13.39 3.00
N LEU A 300 -12.93 -14.29 2.69
CA LEU A 300 -13.14 -14.83 1.35
C LEU A 300 -13.39 -13.72 0.32
N LEU A 301 -14.32 -12.80 0.61
CA LEU A 301 -14.63 -11.68 -0.27
C LEU A 301 -13.36 -10.84 -0.53
N CYS A 302 -12.67 -10.43 0.53
CA CYS A 302 -11.44 -9.64 0.41
C CYS A 302 -10.34 -10.38 -0.36
N GLU A 303 -10.15 -11.69 -0.11
CA GLU A 303 -9.20 -12.51 -0.85
C GLU A 303 -9.53 -12.55 -2.35
N LEU A 304 -10.80 -12.79 -2.70
CA LEU A 304 -11.23 -12.81 -4.10
C LEU A 304 -10.97 -11.46 -4.79
N ALA A 305 -11.29 -10.34 -4.15
CA ALA A 305 -11.00 -9.02 -4.68
C ALA A 305 -9.50 -8.81 -4.88
N VAL A 306 -8.67 -9.16 -3.89
CA VAL A 306 -7.21 -9.04 -3.97
C VAL A 306 -6.64 -9.91 -5.10
N GLN A 307 -7.08 -11.16 -5.22
CA GLN A 307 -6.65 -12.04 -6.31
C GLN A 307 -6.99 -11.45 -7.68
N MET A 308 -8.19 -10.88 -7.85
CA MET A 308 -8.59 -10.23 -9.11
C MET A 308 -7.77 -8.96 -9.39
N ILE A 309 -7.53 -8.13 -8.37
CA ILE A 309 -6.67 -6.94 -8.49
C ILE A 309 -5.25 -7.32 -8.92
N GLU A 310 -4.64 -8.30 -8.25
CA GLU A 310 -3.28 -8.74 -8.57
C GLU A 310 -3.18 -9.37 -9.95
N ARG A 311 -4.22 -10.10 -10.37
CA ARG A 311 -4.28 -10.73 -11.68
C ARG A 311 -4.32 -9.72 -12.81
N HIS A 312 -5.05 -8.62 -12.63
CA HIS A 312 -5.15 -7.55 -13.62
C HIS A 312 -4.09 -6.46 -13.45
N SER A 313 -3.32 -6.49 -12.35
CA SER A 313 -2.42 -5.42 -11.91
C SER A 313 -3.08 -4.03 -11.97
N ALA A 314 -4.38 -3.96 -11.71
CA ALA A 314 -5.23 -2.78 -11.83
C ALA A 314 -6.60 -3.07 -11.21
N ILE A 315 -7.51 -2.09 -11.24
CA ILE A 315 -8.94 -2.38 -11.04
C ILE A 315 -9.36 -3.42 -12.10
N PRO A 316 -10.03 -4.52 -11.69
CA PRO A 316 -10.54 -5.49 -12.65
C PRO A 316 -11.46 -4.82 -13.68
N PRO A 317 -11.27 -5.02 -14.98
CA PRO A 317 -11.93 -4.21 -16.02
C PRO A 317 -13.43 -4.54 -16.22
N TYR A 318 -13.90 -5.65 -15.68
CA TYR A 318 -15.26 -6.14 -15.85
C TYR A 318 -15.95 -6.31 -14.49
N SER A 319 -17.24 -6.60 -14.53
CA SER A 319 -17.95 -7.14 -13.36
C SER A 319 -17.95 -8.66 -13.42
N TYR A 320 -17.79 -9.31 -12.27
CA TYR A 320 -17.56 -10.76 -12.20
C TYR A 320 -18.60 -11.43 -11.32
N ILE A 321 -19.04 -12.61 -11.73
CA ILE A 321 -19.88 -13.49 -10.92
C ILE A 321 -19.07 -14.75 -10.61
N ILE A 322 -18.76 -14.93 -9.34
CA ILE A 322 -17.90 -15.99 -8.82
C ILE A 322 -18.74 -16.90 -7.93
N ARG A 323 -18.51 -18.21 -8.03
CA ARG A 323 -19.02 -19.18 -7.07
C ARG A 323 -17.89 -19.64 -6.17
N ALA A 324 -18.03 -19.43 -4.87
CA ALA A 324 -17.07 -19.89 -3.88
C ALA A 324 -17.53 -21.24 -3.30
N CYS A 325 -16.95 -22.33 -3.78
CA CYS A 325 -17.35 -23.70 -3.45
C CYS A 325 -16.75 -24.18 -2.11
N SER A 326 -15.54 -23.74 -1.76
CA SER A 326 -14.85 -24.08 -0.51
C SER A 326 -13.79 -23.03 -0.15
N ASN A 327 -13.24 -23.09 1.07
CA ASN A 327 -12.10 -22.27 1.52
C ASN A 327 -10.86 -22.29 0.61
N THR A 328 -10.78 -23.24 -0.32
CA THR A 328 -9.61 -23.43 -1.20
C THR A 328 -9.93 -23.24 -2.68
N LYS A 329 -11.22 -23.13 -3.05
CA LYS A 329 -11.64 -23.14 -4.44
C LYS A 329 -12.85 -22.24 -4.67
N ALA A 330 -12.68 -21.32 -5.61
CA ALA A 330 -13.76 -20.58 -6.25
C ALA A 330 -13.71 -20.79 -7.77
N GLU A 331 -14.82 -20.54 -8.44
CA GLU A 331 -14.99 -20.69 -9.87
C GLU A 331 -15.53 -19.38 -10.45
N LEU A 332 -14.86 -18.85 -11.47
CA LEU A 332 -15.41 -17.73 -12.23
C LEU A 332 -16.52 -18.26 -13.15
N VAL A 333 -17.77 -17.96 -12.80
CA VAL A 333 -18.94 -18.49 -13.52
C VAL A 333 -19.29 -17.62 -14.72
N HIS A 334 -19.19 -16.30 -14.57
CA HIS A 334 -19.53 -15.36 -15.62
C HIS A 334 -18.79 -14.03 -15.50
N LEU A 335 -18.52 -13.42 -16.64
CA LEU A 335 -17.88 -12.12 -16.80
C LEU A 335 -18.84 -11.23 -17.58
N LEU A 336 -19.10 -10.04 -17.04
CA LEU A 336 -20.03 -9.07 -17.60
C LEU A 336 -19.23 -8.02 -18.38
N GLU A 337 -19.27 -8.12 -19.71
CA GLU A 337 -18.60 -7.18 -20.61
C GLU A 337 -19.41 -5.88 -20.74
N GLN A 338 -20.74 -5.99 -20.71
CA GLN A 338 -21.69 -4.87 -20.68
C GLN A 338 -22.77 -5.09 -19.61
N ASN A 339 -23.35 -4.00 -19.11
CA ASN A 339 -24.39 -4.05 -18.07
C ASN A 339 -25.66 -4.82 -18.52
N ASP A 340 -25.92 -4.89 -19.83
CA ASP A 340 -27.08 -5.57 -20.42
C ASP A 340 -26.92 -7.09 -20.61
N ASP A 341 -25.72 -7.64 -20.35
CA ASP A 341 -25.44 -9.07 -20.56
C ASP A 341 -26.22 -9.99 -19.60
N LEU A 342 -26.69 -9.47 -18.45
CA LEU A 342 -27.46 -10.25 -17.49
C LEU A 342 -28.78 -10.78 -18.03
N TYR A 343 -29.40 -10.04 -18.95
CA TYR A 343 -30.71 -10.38 -19.50
C TYR A 343 -30.61 -11.30 -20.71
N ARG A 344 -29.40 -11.41 -21.31
CA ARG A 344 -29.15 -12.25 -22.49
C ARG A 344 -28.57 -13.62 -22.14
N ALA A 345 -27.85 -13.72 -21.03
CA ALA A 345 -27.21 -14.96 -20.63
C ALA A 345 -28.19 -15.88 -19.87
N ASN A 346 -28.29 -17.15 -20.26
CA ASN A 346 -29.07 -18.17 -19.55
C ASN A 346 -28.39 -18.59 -18.22
N LEU A 347 -28.27 -17.64 -17.29
CA LEU A 347 -27.61 -17.78 -16.00
C LEU A 347 -28.57 -18.23 -14.90
N GLU A 348 -29.89 -18.11 -15.11
CA GLU A 348 -30.91 -18.56 -14.16
C GLU A 348 -30.76 -20.04 -13.82
N ALA A 349 -30.45 -20.88 -14.81
CA ALA A 349 -30.23 -22.31 -14.60
C ALA A 349 -28.93 -22.63 -13.85
N LYS A 350 -27.99 -21.68 -13.73
CA LYS A 350 -26.68 -21.93 -13.11
C LYS A 350 -26.67 -21.67 -11.61
N PHE A 351 -27.52 -20.79 -11.09
CA PHE A 351 -27.48 -20.34 -9.70
C PHE A 351 -28.75 -20.74 -8.94
N PHE A 352 -28.64 -20.90 -7.63
CA PHE A 352 -29.83 -21.19 -6.82
C PHE A 352 -30.81 -20.02 -6.81
N SER A 353 -30.31 -18.78 -6.71
CA SER A 353 -31.12 -17.57 -6.75
C SER A 353 -30.44 -16.52 -7.62
N PHE A 354 -30.78 -16.52 -8.90
CA PHE A 354 -30.32 -15.46 -9.82
C PHE A 354 -30.89 -14.09 -9.45
N THR A 355 -32.08 -14.05 -8.84
CA THR A 355 -32.67 -12.82 -8.27
C THR A 355 -31.76 -12.18 -7.23
N ALA A 356 -31.16 -12.95 -6.32
CA ALA A 356 -30.23 -12.40 -5.32
C ALA A 356 -28.98 -11.76 -5.95
N ILE A 357 -28.49 -12.34 -7.06
CA ILE A 357 -27.37 -11.78 -7.84
C ILE A 357 -27.79 -10.46 -8.50
N ARG A 358 -28.98 -10.42 -9.12
CA ARG A 358 -29.53 -9.20 -9.74
C ARG A 358 -29.70 -8.08 -8.74
N GLU A 359 -30.25 -8.38 -7.57
CA GLU A 359 -30.45 -7.41 -6.49
C GLU A 359 -29.12 -6.80 -6.03
N LEU A 360 -28.09 -7.63 -5.82
CA LEU A 360 -26.76 -7.17 -5.44
C LEU A 360 -26.11 -6.32 -6.53
N LEU A 361 -26.21 -6.73 -7.79
CA LEU A 361 -25.63 -5.99 -8.90
C LEU A 361 -26.22 -4.58 -9.00
N VAL A 362 -27.55 -4.49 -9.04
CA VAL A 362 -28.26 -3.20 -9.13
C VAL A 362 -27.94 -2.33 -7.93
N ALA A 363 -27.90 -2.90 -6.72
CA ALA A 363 -27.56 -2.16 -5.51
C ALA A 363 -26.12 -1.63 -5.53
N LEU A 364 -25.14 -2.42 -5.98
CA LEU A 364 -23.74 -1.98 -6.11
C LEU A 364 -23.56 -0.96 -7.23
N GLN A 365 -24.29 -1.10 -8.33
CA GLN A 365 -24.31 -0.13 -9.42
C GLN A 365 -24.91 1.22 -8.97
N LEU A 366 -25.98 1.19 -8.16
CA LEU A 366 -26.53 2.39 -7.52
C LEU A 366 -25.48 3.08 -6.65
N ILE A 367 -24.76 2.34 -5.80
CA ILE A 367 -23.67 2.90 -4.99
C ILE A 367 -22.57 3.47 -5.88
N ALA A 368 -22.18 2.76 -6.94
CA ALA A 368 -21.15 3.16 -7.89
C ALA A 368 -21.49 4.44 -8.65
N ALA A 369 -22.78 4.70 -8.91
CA ALA A 369 -23.25 5.93 -9.57
C ALA A 369 -23.04 7.18 -8.70
N HIS A 370 -22.97 7.03 -7.37
CA HIS A 370 -22.80 8.16 -6.47
C HIS A 370 -21.33 8.58 -6.29
N ASN A 371 -21.11 9.81 -5.85
CA ASN A 371 -19.79 10.30 -5.50
C ASN A 371 -19.31 9.60 -4.21
N SER A 372 -18.07 9.10 -4.20
CA SER A 372 -17.51 8.36 -3.06
C SER A 372 -17.49 9.16 -1.75
N LYS A 373 -17.36 10.49 -1.81
CA LYS A 373 -17.44 11.37 -0.64
C LYS A 373 -18.86 11.46 -0.08
N ILE A 374 -19.87 11.48 -0.96
CA ILE A 374 -21.28 11.46 -0.57
C ILE A 374 -21.60 10.12 0.09
N VAL A 375 -21.22 8.99 -0.53
CA VAL A 375 -21.40 7.64 0.04
C VAL A 375 -20.76 7.53 1.43
N LEU A 376 -19.52 7.99 1.60
CA LEU A 376 -18.85 7.98 2.91
C LEU A 376 -19.58 8.86 3.96
N ASN A 377 -20.04 10.04 3.56
CA ASN A 377 -20.75 10.95 4.47
C ASN A 377 -22.10 10.37 4.89
N MET A 378 -22.83 9.76 3.96
CA MET A 378 -24.10 9.08 4.26
C MET A 378 -23.88 7.87 5.16
N TYR A 379 -22.80 7.10 4.93
CA TYR A 379 -22.40 5.99 5.79
C TYR A 379 -22.12 6.46 7.22
N LYS A 380 -21.39 7.57 7.39
CA LYS A 380 -21.16 8.17 8.71
C LYS A 380 -22.46 8.60 9.39
N ARG A 381 -23.35 9.24 8.64
CA ARG A 381 -24.65 9.72 9.15
C ARG A 381 -25.57 8.58 9.59
N ALA A 382 -25.47 7.40 8.97
CA ALA A 382 -26.27 6.23 9.35
C ALA A 382 -26.14 5.86 10.83
N PHE A 383 -24.98 6.12 11.44
CA PHE A 383 -24.68 5.82 12.85
C PHE A 383 -25.05 6.95 13.83
N LEU A 384 -25.57 8.08 13.36
CA LEU A 384 -26.01 9.19 14.22
C LEU A 384 -27.46 9.03 14.71
N THR A 385 -28.05 7.86 14.54
CA THR A 385 -29.43 7.55 14.92
C THR A 385 -29.47 6.65 16.15
N HIS A 386 -30.54 6.72 16.93
CA HIS A 386 -30.77 5.85 18.10
C HIS A 386 -31.34 4.46 17.72
N ASN A 387 -31.38 4.13 16.44
CA ASN A 387 -31.90 2.83 15.99
C ASN A 387 -30.95 1.70 16.40
N PRO A 388 -31.48 0.50 16.73
CA PRO A 388 -30.66 -0.65 17.11
C PRO A 388 -29.75 -1.13 15.96
N VAL A 389 -30.16 -0.90 14.71
CA VAL A 389 -29.38 -1.16 13.50
C VAL A 389 -29.34 0.12 12.66
N ALA A 390 -28.13 0.55 12.31
CA ALA A 390 -27.93 1.74 11.49
C ALA A 390 -28.48 1.53 10.07
N THR A 391 -29.19 2.52 9.54
CA THR A 391 -29.78 2.46 8.20
C THR A 391 -29.10 3.48 7.30
N PHE A 392 -28.70 3.03 6.11
CA PHE A 392 -28.11 3.82 5.05
C PHE A 392 -29.05 3.75 3.84
N CYS A 393 -29.54 4.90 3.38
CA CYS A 393 -30.42 4.99 2.21
C CYS A 393 -29.79 5.94 1.22
N LEU A 394 -29.60 5.50 -0.03
CA LEU A 394 -29.21 6.38 -1.13
C LEU A 394 -30.38 7.30 -1.50
N ASP A 395 -30.07 8.47 -2.06
CA ASP A 395 -31.06 9.42 -2.61
C ASP A 395 -31.62 8.94 -3.97
N SER A 396 -31.82 7.63 -4.11
CA SER A 396 -32.47 7.01 -5.25
C SER A 396 -33.86 6.56 -4.80
N ASN A 397 -34.91 6.93 -5.53
CA ASN A 397 -36.27 6.39 -5.31
C ASN A 397 -36.38 4.87 -5.58
N HIS A 398 -35.24 4.20 -5.85
CA HIS A 398 -35.15 2.79 -6.14
C HIS A 398 -35.21 1.94 -4.86
N PRO A 399 -36.01 0.86 -4.81
CA PRO A 399 -36.17 0.02 -3.61
C PRO A 399 -34.85 -0.62 -3.13
N LEU A 400 -33.95 -0.95 -4.06
CA LEU A 400 -32.62 -1.50 -3.76
C LEU A 400 -31.57 -0.44 -3.37
N GLY A 401 -31.99 0.82 -3.17
CA GLY A 401 -31.15 1.90 -2.63
C GLY A 401 -31.12 1.94 -1.10
N GLN A 402 -31.70 0.95 -0.41
CA GLN A 402 -31.78 0.88 1.05
C GLN A 402 -30.87 -0.22 1.61
N PHE A 403 -30.16 0.10 2.67
CA PHE A 403 -29.13 -0.75 3.27
C PHE A 403 -29.11 -0.61 4.79
N TYR A 404 -28.61 -1.64 5.46
CA TYR A 404 -28.18 -1.55 6.84
C TYR A 404 -26.68 -1.27 6.86
N ALA A 405 -26.26 -0.23 7.58
CA ALA A 405 -24.85 0.09 7.77
C ALA A 405 -24.27 -0.74 8.91
N ILE A 406 -23.12 -1.37 8.67
CA ILE A 406 -22.43 -2.21 9.65
C ILE A 406 -21.28 -1.40 10.24
N LEU A 407 -21.06 -1.44 11.55
CA LEU A 407 -20.04 -0.56 12.17
C LEU A 407 -18.64 -0.75 11.55
N PRO A 408 -17.86 0.32 11.31
CA PRO A 408 -16.57 0.23 10.62
C PRO A 408 -15.47 -0.57 11.34
N LYS A 409 -15.57 -0.79 12.66
CA LYS A 409 -14.71 -1.74 13.40
C LYS A 409 -15.32 -3.15 13.48
N PHE A 410 -16.10 -3.52 12.46
CA PHE A 410 -16.61 -4.86 12.23
C PHE A 410 -15.48 -5.88 12.44
N ARG A 411 -15.70 -6.84 13.34
CA ARG A 411 -14.78 -7.94 13.68
C ARG A 411 -13.41 -7.55 14.26
N ASN A 412 -13.21 -6.27 14.59
CA ASN A 412 -11.94 -5.74 15.10
C ASN A 412 -10.76 -6.04 14.16
N ASN A 413 -10.95 -5.85 12.84
CA ASN A 413 -9.89 -6.00 11.84
C ASN A 413 -8.61 -5.27 12.29
N PRO A 414 -7.42 -5.85 12.07
CA PRO A 414 -6.17 -5.20 12.41
C PRO A 414 -6.05 -3.89 11.64
N LYS A 415 -5.56 -2.87 12.36
CA LYS A 415 -5.26 -1.56 11.78
C LYS A 415 -4.15 -1.69 10.75
N LEU A 416 -4.18 -0.83 9.74
CA LEU A 416 -3.02 -0.65 8.88
C LEU A 416 -1.86 -0.05 9.69
N ASN A 417 -0.63 -0.39 9.31
CA ASN A 417 0.54 0.22 9.95
C ASN A 417 0.65 1.70 9.57
N ASN A 418 1.53 2.43 10.25
CA ASN A 418 1.79 3.85 9.99
C ASN A 418 0.55 4.76 10.08
N ASP A 419 -0.47 4.33 10.84
CA ASP A 419 -1.74 5.04 11.04
C ASP A 419 -2.48 5.41 9.75
N PHE A 420 -2.34 4.59 8.70
CA PHE A 420 -3.08 4.80 7.45
C PHE A 420 -4.58 4.74 7.66
N ASN A 421 -5.31 5.47 6.82
CA ASN A 421 -6.76 5.37 6.75
C ASN A 421 -7.14 3.94 6.34
N ASP A 422 -7.68 3.18 7.30
CA ASP A 422 -7.98 1.76 7.20
C ASP A 422 -9.48 1.49 7.04
N MET A 423 -10.21 2.53 6.63
CA MET A 423 -11.67 2.52 6.49
C MET A 423 -12.13 1.52 5.44
N GLU A 424 -13.26 0.89 5.73
CA GLU A 424 -13.99 0.00 4.83
C GLU A 424 -15.49 0.24 5.03
N ILE A 425 -16.26 0.25 3.94
CA ILE A 425 -17.71 0.46 4.01
C ILE A 425 -18.37 -0.92 3.94
N ASN A 426 -18.97 -1.34 5.04
CA ASN A 426 -19.65 -2.62 5.16
C ASN A 426 -21.16 -2.39 5.23
N LEU A 427 -21.91 -2.97 4.30
CA LEU A 427 -23.35 -2.80 4.16
C LEU A 427 -24.04 -4.16 4.07
N LEU A 428 -25.27 -4.25 4.58
CA LEU A 428 -26.18 -5.36 4.29
C LEU A 428 -27.36 -4.82 3.47
N LEU A 429 -27.67 -5.45 2.35
CA LEU A 429 -28.77 -5.06 1.48
C LEU A 429 -30.11 -5.24 2.20
N LYS A 430 -30.93 -4.19 2.24
CA LYS A 430 -32.28 -4.26 2.78
C LYS A 430 -33.23 -4.69 1.68
N VAL A 431 -33.51 -6.00 1.61
CA VAL A 431 -34.43 -6.55 0.62
C VAL A 431 -35.86 -6.53 1.17
N LYS A 432 -36.80 -5.97 0.41
CA LYS A 432 -38.25 -6.09 0.66
C LYS A 432 -38.78 -7.29 -0.12
N GLU A 433 -39.75 -8.01 0.41
CA GLU A 433 -40.23 -9.29 -0.17
C GLU A 433 -40.83 -9.13 -1.59
N ASP A 434 -41.33 -7.94 -1.96
CA ASP A 434 -42.08 -7.70 -3.21
C ASP A 434 -41.36 -6.81 -4.25
N VAL A 435 -40.03 -6.89 -4.40
CA VAL A 435 -39.33 -6.09 -5.42
C VAL A 435 -39.33 -6.79 -6.77
N ASN A 436 -40.22 -6.38 -7.69
CA ASN A 436 -40.13 -6.74 -9.11
C ASN A 436 -38.84 -6.17 -9.70
N THR A 437 -37.85 -7.05 -9.90
CA THR A 437 -36.55 -6.68 -10.49
C THR A 437 -36.59 -6.65 -12.02
N THR A 438 -37.70 -7.03 -12.65
CA THR A 438 -37.86 -7.18 -14.11
C THR A 438 -37.79 -5.85 -14.87
N ASP A 439 -38.17 -4.73 -14.26
CA ASP A 439 -38.35 -3.44 -14.97
C ASP A 439 -37.36 -2.33 -14.58
N SER A 440 -36.38 -2.61 -13.71
CA SER A 440 -35.45 -1.57 -13.23
C SER A 440 -34.07 -1.64 -13.88
N VAL A 441 -34.03 -1.45 -15.20
CA VAL A 441 -32.81 -1.01 -15.88
C VAL A 441 -32.62 0.46 -15.51
N ILE A 442 -31.73 0.74 -14.57
CA ILE A 442 -31.22 2.09 -14.43
C ILE A 442 -30.28 2.30 -15.62
N GLU A 443 -30.66 3.16 -16.56
CA GLU A 443 -29.75 3.71 -17.56
C GLU A 443 -28.66 4.49 -16.81
N ILE A 444 -27.61 3.79 -16.40
CA ILE A 444 -26.41 4.42 -15.87
C ILE A 444 -25.71 5.01 -17.07
N LYS A 445 -25.82 6.33 -17.24
CA LYS A 445 -25.04 7.08 -18.23
C LYS A 445 -23.58 6.65 -18.13
N THR A 446 -23.13 6.01 -19.18
CA THR A 446 -21.75 5.58 -19.42
C THR A 446 -20.85 6.80 -19.27
N ILE A 447 -20.07 6.86 -18.19
CA ILE A 447 -18.95 7.80 -18.14
C ILE A 447 -17.75 7.07 -18.75
N ASN A 448 -17.53 7.41 -20.01
CA ASN A 448 -16.36 7.16 -20.85
C ASN A 448 -15.99 5.69 -21.06
N GLU A 449 -16.49 5.16 -22.17
CA GLU A 449 -15.82 4.13 -22.96
C GLU A 449 -14.37 4.55 -23.25
N ILE A 450 -13.44 4.18 -22.37
CA ILE A 450 -12.08 3.89 -22.83
C ILE A 450 -12.05 2.39 -23.02
N SER A 451 -12.48 1.99 -24.23
CA SER A 451 -12.42 0.64 -24.78
C SER A 451 -10.96 0.17 -24.85
N VAL A 452 -10.38 -0.17 -23.70
CA VAL A 452 -9.21 -1.04 -23.69
C VAL A 452 -9.76 -2.46 -23.69
N LYS A 453 -9.86 -3.06 -24.88
CA LYS A 453 -10.01 -4.51 -25.02
C LYS A 453 -8.84 -5.16 -24.27
N ARG A 454 -9.07 -5.54 -23.01
CA ARG A 454 -8.13 -6.32 -22.21
C ARG A 454 -8.50 -7.78 -22.37
N ALA A 455 -7.51 -8.66 -22.22
CA ALA A 455 -7.67 -10.09 -22.46
C ALA A 455 -8.92 -10.63 -21.75
N ILE A 456 -9.85 -11.20 -22.51
CA ILE A 456 -11.02 -11.90 -22.01
C ILE A 456 -10.51 -13.25 -21.51
N PHE A 457 -10.61 -13.49 -20.21
CA PHE A 457 -10.15 -14.75 -19.60
C PHE A 457 -11.30 -15.75 -19.59
N LYS A 458 -11.01 -17.00 -19.97
CA LYS A 458 -11.98 -18.11 -19.97
C LYS A 458 -12.36 -18.49 -18.53
N ALA A 459 -13.48 -19.20 -18.39
CA ALA A 459 -13.94 -19.78 -17.12
C ALA A 459 -12.81 -20.58 -16.46
N GLU A 460 -12.40 -20.16 -15.27
CA GLU A 460 -11.23 -20.69 -14.57
C GLU A 460 -11.50 -20.89 -13.08
N ASN A 461 -10.81 -21.87 -12.51
CA ASN A 461 -10.81 -22.12 -11.08
C ASN A 461 -9.80 -21.18 -10.39
N LEU A 462 -10.27 -20.47 -9.37
CA LEU A 462 -9.47 -19.65 -8.47
C LEU A 462 -9.10 -20.49 -7.24
N PHE A 463 -7.81 -20.55 -6.94
CA PHE A 463 -7.30 -21.25 -5.75
C PHE A 463 -7.21 -20.28 -4.58
N LEU A 464 -8.04 -20.51 -3.58
CA LEU A 464 -8.13 -19.72 -2.38
C LEU A 464 -7.19 -20.28 -1.30
N LYS A 465 -6.76 -19.40 -0.42
CA LYS A 465 -5.87 -19.69 0.71
C LYS A 465 -6.49 -19.24 2.03
N SER A 466 -7.73 -18.75 2.01
CA SER A 466 -8.46 -18.09 3.10
C SER A 466 -8.00 -18.59 4.46
N GLN A 467 -7.18 -17.74 5.08
CA GLN A 467 -6.42 -18.09 6.28
C GLN A 467 -7.21 -17.76 7.53
N LYS A 468 -6.94 -18.48 8.62
CA LYS A 468 -7.40 -18.07 9.94
C LYS A 468 -6.48 -16.97 10.47
N ILE A 469 -6.97 -15.73 10.46
CA ILE A 469 -6.25 -14.64 11.11
C ILE A 469 -6.42 -14.79 12.63
N PRO A 470 -5.32 -14.88 13.40
CA PRO A 470 -5.42 -15.02 14.85
C PRO A 470 -6.20 -13.84 15.46
N LYS A 471 -7.09 -14.14 16.42
CA LYS A 471 -7.86 -13.15 17.20
C LYS A 471 -8.95 -12.39 16.44
N ILE A 472 -9.25 -12.72 15.18
CA ILE A 472 -10.41 -12.17 14.47
C ILE A 472 -11.61 -13.11 14.65
N LYS A 473 -12.79 -12.55 14.99
CA LYS A 473 -14.05 -13.31 15.02
C LYS A 473 -14.42 -13.80 13.62
N HIS A 474 -14.71 -15.10 13.50
CA HIS A 474 -15.12 -15.72 12.24
C HIS A 474 -16.59 -15.46 11.92
N LEU A 475 -16.90 -15.21 10.65
CA LEU A 475 -18.26 -14.94 10.18
C LEU A 475 -18.70 -15.96 9.14
N HIS A 476 -19.76 -16.69 9.48
CA HIS A 476 -20.41 -17.62 8.57
C HIS A 476 -21.61 -16.98 7.87
N TYR A 477 -22.41 -16.21 8.60
CA TYR A 477 -23.54 -15.46 8.06
C TYR A 477 -23.50 -14.00 8.48
N VAL A 478 -23.93 -13.11 7.59
CA VAL A 478 -24.22 -11.72 7.90
C VAL A 478 -25.62 -11.42 7.42
N ASP A 479 -26.59 -11.48 8.32
CA ASP A 479 -27.99 -11.15 8.07
C ASP A 479 -28.55 -10.22 9.15
N ILE A 480 -29.81 -9.83 9.00
CA ILE A 480 -30.43 -8.87 9.92
C ILE A 480 -30.51 -9.40 11.35
N GLU A 481 -30.76 -10.70 11.53
CA GLU A 481 -30.79 -11.35 12.85
C GLU A 481 -29.42 -11.30 13.50
N ALA A 482 -28.35 -11.61 12.76
CA ALA A 482 -26.97 -11.56 13.22
C ALA A 482 -26.52 -10.12 13.56
N LEU A 483 -27.05 -9.11 12.86
CA LEU A 483 -26.81 -7.70 13.20
C LEU A 483 -27.54 -7.27 14.47
N ILE A 484 -28.82 -7.64 14.63
CA ILE A 484 -29.64 -7.32 15.82
C ILE A 484 -29.08 -7.98 17.07
N SER A 485 -28.75 -9.27 16.98
CA SER A 485 -28.15 -10.06 18.06
C SER A 485 -26.68 -9.71 18.33
N LYS A 486 -26.07 -8.87 17.47
CA LYS A 486 -24.67 -8.47 17.51
C LYS A 486 -23.68 -9.63 17.35
N GLU A 487 -24.11 -10.74 16.77
CA GLU A 487 -23.26 -11.89 16.44
C GLU A 487 -22.12 -11.51 15.49
N CYS A 488 -22.29 -10.52 14.63
CA CYS A 488 -21.23 -10.13 13.69
C CYS A 488 -20.11 -9.26 14.31
N TYR A 489 -20.31 -8.76 15.54
CA TYR A 489 -19.37 -7.83 16.19
C TYR A 489 -18.42 -8.55 17.15
N ASP A 490 -17.23 -7.97 17.32
CA ASP A 490 -16.26 -8.46 18.29
C ASP A 490 -16.73 -8.14 19.73
N THR A 491 -16.50 -9.05 20.67
CA THR A 491 -16.92 -8.88 22.07
C THR A 491 -16.24 -7.70 22.77
N GLN A 492 -15.04 -7.29 22.33
CA GLN A 492 -14.30 -6.16 22.86
C GLN A 492 -14.73 -4.82 22.22
N GLN A 493 -15.65 -4.83 21.27
CA GLN A 493 -16.10 -3.64 20.57
C GLN A 493 -17.14 -2.86 21.40
N TYR A 494 -16.80 -1.65 21.81
CA TYR A 494 -17.75 -0.70 22.40
C TYR A 494 -18.61 -0.08 21.29
N ILE A 495 -19.83 -0.59 21.13
CA ILE A 495 -20.77 -0.19 20.06
C ILE A 495 -21.50 1.14 20.36
N ASN A 496 -21.53 1.58 21.62
CA ASN A 496 -22.30 2.76 22.07
C ASN A 496 -21.47 4.04 22.27
N SER A 497 -20.22 4.07 21.78
CA SER A 497 -19.45 5.33 21.74
C SER A 497 -19.77 6.08 20.45
N ASN A 498 -19.91 7.41 20.51
CA ASN A 498 -19.99 8.29 19.33
C ASN A 498 -18.98 7.85 18.25
N PRO A 499 -19.31 7.95 16.95
CA PRO A 499 -18.45 7.53 15.83
C PRO A 499 -17.22 8.45 15.64
N VAL A 500 -16.53 8.79 16.72
CA VAL A 500 -15.26 9.53 16.79
C VAL A 500 -14.12 8.76 16.08
N TRP A 501 -14.35 7.48 15.76
CA TRP A 501 -13.35 6.55 15.20
C TRP A 501 -13.52 6.23 13.72
N ILE A 502 -14.54 6.74 13.03
CA ILE A 502 -14.60 6.62 11.57
C ILE A 502 -13.60 7.62 11.02
N ALA A 503 -12.56 7.18 10.31
CA ALA A 503 -11.61 8.07 9.66
C ALA A 503 -12.39 9.22 9.00
N GLY A 504 -12.15 10.44 9.47
CA GLY A 504 -13.00 11.62 9.21
C GLY A 504 -13.08 12.02 7.74
N GLN A 505 -12.43 11.28 6.85
CA GLN A 505 -12.05 11.71 5.52
C GLN A 505 -11.96 10.52 4.54
N THR A 506 -12.12 10.80 3.24
CA THR A 506 -11.91 9.81 2.17
C THR A 506 -10.45 9.36 2.14
N TYR A 507 -10.12 8.27 1.44
CA TYR A 507 -8.70 7.90 1.23
C TYR A 507 -7.91 9.03 0.57
N GLN A 508 -8.55 9.78 -0.32
CA GLN A 508 -7.98 10.94 -0.94
C GLN A 508 -7.74 12.03 0.10
N ASP A 509 -8.80 12.49 0.78
CA ASP A 509 -8.67 13.54 1.78
C ASP A 509 -7.63 13.17 2.86
N ALA A 510 -7.47 11.88 3.21
CA ALA A 510 -6.43 11.39 4.14
C ALA A 510 -4.99 11.44 3.62
N VAL A 511 -4.83 11.40 2.31
CA VAL A 511 -3.52 11.33 1.64
C VAL A 511 -3.10 12.71 1.12
N TYR A 512 -4.05 13.63 0.90
CA TYR A 512 -3.79 14.94 0.31
C TYR A 512 -3.93 16.14 1.23
N ASN A 513 -4.62 15.98 2.36
CA ASN A 513 -4.79 17.02 3.39
C ASN A 513 -4.13 16.56 4.68
#